data_AF-A0A7S1LDT5-F1
#
_entry.id   AF-A0A7S1LDT5-F1
#
_cell.length_a   1.000
_cell.length_b   1.000
_cell.length_c   1.000
_cell.angle_alpha   90.00
_cell.angle_beta   90.00
_cell.angle_gamma   90.00
#
_symmetry.space_group_name_H-M   'P 1'
#
loop_
_entity.id
_entity.type
_entity.pdbx_description
1 polymer ?
#
loop_
_entity_poly.entity_id
_entity_poly.type
_entity_poly.pdbx_seq_one_letter_code
_entity_poly.pdbx_strand_id
1 'polypeptide(L)'
;MAEQQQTPPPVVKSPAVTLRYQGGPPPPHPPVTEPTPTEEYQMAEAQRQAALAQKDQALQAEAQAPAPAQGGGGGGFFKVVKMATAAAHKVSTVASNVHAMGEEKVRALSHQHNQERFEKNFPELVQAGDTLITDYSCKIMSQGVKVSGNLQITNRHLLFVSDAIKDVIPFAEIASIQRSVALETIDNGPPYIMPVPAPHVIPDCLQIFTTTQKVYQFLAFESTIGKAGAVLTSTIKGKPIDRCYNFLDHAWRAAVPVPLPGVQYAQY
;
A
#
# COMPACT_ATOMS: atom_id res chain seq x y z
N MET A 1 -6.65 -26.24 -44.81
CA MET A 1 -7.15 -24.91 -44.45
C MET A 1 -6.34 -24.47 -43.24
N ALA A 2 -5.42 -23.52 -43.42
CA ALA A 2 -4.59 -23.00 -42.33
C ALA A 2 -5.31 -21.80 -41.71
N GLU A 3 -5.63 -21.87 -40.42
CA GLU A 3 -6.09 -20.72 -39.65
C GLU A 3 -4.99 -19.65 -39.64
N GLN A 4 -5.26 -18.53 -40.29
CA GLN A 4 -4.44 -17.34 -40.15
C GLN A 4 -4.63 -16.81 -38.73
N GLN A 5 -3.64 -17.04 -37.87
CA GLN A 5 -3.52 -16.35 -36.59
C GLN A 5 -3.39 -14.85 -36.85
N GLN A 6 -4.50 -14.14 -36.66
CA GLN A 6 -4.55 -12.70 -36.72
C GLN A 6 -3.83 -12.16 -35.48
N THR A 7 -2.58 -11.74 -35.67
CA THR A 7 -1.83 -11.05 -34.62
C THR A 7 -2.61 -9.79 -34.20
N PRO A 8 -2.89 -9.60 -32.91
CA PRO A 8 -3.63 -8.42 -32.46
C PRO A 8 -2.86 -7.15 -32.82
N PRO A 9 -3.57 -6.06 -33.17
CA PRO A 9 -2.91 -4.81 -33.51
C PRO A 9 -2.07 -4.31 -32.33
N PRO A 10 -0.91 -3.66 -32.60
CA PRO A 10 -0.08 -3.09 -31.56
C PRO A 10 -0.89 -2.04 -30.78
N VAL A 11 -1.05 -2.27 -29.48
CA VAL A 11 -1.70 -1.32 -28.58
C VAL A 11 -0.80 -0.09 -28.45
N VAL A 12 -1.12 0.98 -29.17
CA VAL A 12 -0.45 2.28 -29.02
C VAL A 12 -0.88 2.86 -27.68
N LYS A 13 0.03 2.85 -26.70
CA LYS A 13 -0.23 3.37 -25.36
C LYS A 13 0.02 4.88 -25.35
N SER A 14 -0.99 5.65 -24.94
CA SER A 14 -0.94 7.12 -24.91
C SER A 14 -0.72 7.62 -23.48
N PRO A 15 -0.10 8.80 -23.29
CA PRO A 15 -0.05 9.45 -21.97
C PRO A 15 -1.45 9.82 -21.50
N ALA A 16 -1.65 9.94 -20.18
CA ALA A 16 -2.93 10.38 -19.64
C ALA A 16 -3.18 11.84 -20.03
N VAL A 17 -4.40 12.16 -20.46
CA VAL A 17 -4.77 13.54 -20.75
C VAL A 17 -5.24 14.20 -19.46
N THR A 18 -4.36 15.03 -18.92
CA THR A 18 -4.53 15.72 -17.63
C THR A 18 -5.20 17.09 -17.77
N LEU A 19 -5.89 17.50 -16.72
CA LEU A 19 -6.33 18.89 -16.57
C LEU A 19 -5.12 19.82 -16.42
N ARG A 20 -5.30 21.09 -16.79
CA ARG A 20 -4.33 22.14 -16.51
C ARG A 20 -4.85 23.09 -15.45
N TYR A 21 -3.97 23.53 -14.55
CA TYR A 21 -4.28 24.55 -13.55
C TYR A 21 -3.63 25.88 -13.92
N GLN A 22 -4.16 26.98 -13.35
CA GLN A 22 -3.61 28.33 -13.53
C GLN A 22 -3.03 28.82 -12.20
N GLY A 23 -1.98 29.64 -12.29
CA GLY A 23 -1.25 30.15 -11.12
C GLY A 23 -0.26 29.14 -10.53
N GLY A 24 0.15 29.39 -9.30
CA GLY A 24 1.02 28.48 -8.54
C GLY A 24 0.29 27.23 -8.07
N PRO A 25 0.95 26.06 -7.96
CA PRO A 25 0.35 24.89 -7.35
C PRO A 25 0.09 25.12 -5.85
N PRO A 26 -0.86 24.38 -5.24
CA PRO A 26 -1.03 24.40 -3.79
C PRO A 26 0.27 23.99 -3.08
N PRO A 27 0.60 24.57 -1.91
CA PRO A 27 1.76 24.15 -1.15
C PRO A 27 1.64 22.68 -0.75
N PRO A 28 2.75 21.92 -0.73
CA PRO A 28 2.71 20.53 -0.28
C PRO A 28 2.27 20.45 1.18
N HIS A 29 1.57 19.39 1.54
CA HIS A 29 1.26 19.10 2.93
C HIS A 29 2.55 18.91 3.77
N PRO A 30 2.45 19.00 5.11
CA PRO A 30 3.54 18.57 5.99
C PRO A 30 3.96 17.12 5.73
N PRO A 31 5.24 16.76 5.96
CA PRO A 31 5.71 15.39 5.80
C PRO A 31 4.91 14.40 6.64
N VAL A 32 4.64 13.23 6.08
CA VAL A 32 4.06 12.11 6.82
C VAL A 32 5.12 11.56 7.77
N THR A 33 4.84 11.60 9.08
CA THR A 33 5.73 11.07 10.12
C THR A 33 5.41 9.64 10.53
N GLU A 34 4.27 9.14 10.08
CA GLU A 34 3.85 7.76 10.34
C GLU A 34 4.72 6.78 9.54
N PRO A 35 5.05 5.61 10.11
CA PRO A 35 5.76 4.57 9.38
C PRO A 35 4.99 4.18 8.12
N THR A 36 5.72 3.76 7.10
CA THR A 36 5.14 3.16 5.91
C THR A 36 4.43 1.85 6.27
N PRO A 37 3.41 1.43 5.49
CA PRO A 37 2.75 0.14 5.69
C PRO A 37 3.71 -1.06 5.76
N THR A 38 4.83 -1.01 5.04
CA THR A 38 5.88 -2.03 5.09
C THR A 38 6.61 -2.02 6.44
N GLU A 39 6.97 -0.84 6.94
CA GLU A 39 7.60 -0.68 8.26
C GLU A 39 6.63 -1.07 9.39
N GLU A 40 5.34 -0.70 9.30
CA GLU A 40 4.31 -1.14 10.24
C GLU A 40 4.25 -2.67 10.33
N TYR A 41 4.29 -3.34 9.18
CA TYR A 41 4.28 -4.79 9.14
C TYR A 41 5.53 -5.40 9.78
N GLN A 42 6.71 -4.89 9.43
CA GLN A 42 7.98 -5.36 10.01
C GLN A 42 8.00 -5.18 11.52
N MET A 43 7.50 -4.05 12.03
CA MET A 43 7.36 -3.81 13.46
C MET A 43 6.38 -4.78 14.12
N ALA A 44 5.23 -5.05 13.50
CA ALA A 44 4.25 -6.00 14.02
C ALA A 44 4.78 -7.44 14.03
N GLU A 45 5.56 -7.83 13.02
CA GLU A 45 6.19 -9.15 12.96
C GLU A 45 7.29 -9.29 14.02
N ALA A 46 8.16 -8.29 14.17
CA ALA A 46 9.18 -8.27 15.21
C ALA A 46 8.57 -8.35 16.62
N GLN A 47 7.47 -7.63 16.87
CA GLN A 47 6.72 -7.71 18.13
C GLN A 47 6.13 -9.11 18.36
N ARG A 48 5.58 -9.74 17.32
CA ARG A 48 5.03 -11.10 17.41
C ARG A 48 6.12 -12.13 17.71
N GLN A 49 7.27 -12.05 17.04
CA GLN A 49 8.41 -12.94 17.28
C GLN A 49 8.95 -12.76 18.70
N ALA A 50 9.08 -11.52 19.19
CA ALA A 50 9.49 -11.24 20.55
C ALA A 50 8.52 -11.81 21.59
N ALA A 51 7.20 -11.68 21.36
CA ALA A 51 6.18 -12.23 22.26
C ALA A 51 6.22 -13.77 22.31
N LEU A 52 6.45 -14.44 21.19
CA LEU A 52 6.62 -15.89 21.14
C LEU A 52 7.88 -16.34 21.89
N ALA A 53 9.00 -15.66 21.67
CA ALA A 53 10.25 -15.95 22.36
C ALA A 53 10.13 -15.77 23.88
N GLN A 54 9.46 -14.71 24.35
CA GLN A 54 9.18 -14.49 25.78
C GLN A 54 8.29 -15.59 26.36
N LYS A 55 7.27 -16.02 25.62
CA LYS A 55 6.35 -17.07 26.05
C LYS A 55 7.05 -18.43 26.15
N ASP A 56 7.91 -18.76 25.19
CA ASP A 56 8.70 -20.00 25.22
C ASP A 56 9.71 -19.99 26.38
N GLN A 57 10.35 -18.85 26.66
CA GLN A 57 11.22 -18.70 27.83
C GLN A 57 10.46 -18.87 29.15
N ALA A 58 9.27 -18.28 29.27
CA ALA A 58 8.42 -18.43 30.46
C ALA A 58 8.03 -19.91 30.69
N LEU A 59 7.67 -20.64 29.63
CA LEU A 59 7.34 -22.06 29.70
C LEU A 59 8.54 -22.94 30.05
N GLN A 60 9.74 -22.63 29.55
CA GLN A 60 10.96 -23.33 29.94
C GLN A 60 11.33 -23.08 31.40
N ALA A 61 11.17 -21.84 31.88
CA ALA A 61 11.37 -21.50 33.28
C ALA A 61 10.37 -22.23 34.20
N GLU A 62 9.10 -22.34 33.79
CA GLU A 62 8.07 -23.06 34.54
C GLU A 62 8.29 -24.59 34.52
N ALA A 63 8.88 -25.13 33.45
CA ALA A 63 9.29 -26.53 33.36
C ALA A 63 10.53 -26.86 34.20
N GLN A 64 11.40 -25.89 34.45
CA GLN A 64 12.61 -26.02 35.28
C GLN A 64 12.40 -25.60 36.74
N ALA A 65 11.22 -25.07 37.10
CA ALA A 65 10.92 -24.68 38.46
C ALA A 65 10.91 -25.92 39.39
N PRO A 66 11.68 -25.92 40.50
CA PRO A 66 11.71 -27.03 41.43
C PRO A 66 10.31 -27.26 42.01
N ALA A 67 9.90 -28.53 42.08
CA ALA A 67 8.60 -28.91 42.62
C ALA A 67 8.46 -28.34 44.05
N PRO A 68 7.32 -27.70 44.39
CA PRO A 68 7.07 -27.28 45.76
C PRO A 68 7.16 -28.51 46.67
N ALA A 69 7.90 -28.36 47.78
CA ALA A 69 8.16 -29.43 48.73
C ALA A 69 6.84 -30.11 49.14
N GLN A 70 6.86 -31.45 49.07
CA GLN A 70 5.77 -32.36 49.39
C GLN A 70 5.12 -32.03 50.74
N GLY A 71 3.86 -31.57 50.69
CA GLY A 71 2.86 -31.83 51.73
C GLY A 71 1.89 -32.87 51.18
N GLY A 72 1.84 -34.05 51.79
CA GLY A 72 1.15 -35.22 51.25
C GLY A 72 -0.37 -35.07 51.09
N GLY A 73 -0.91 -35.76 50.08
CA GLY A 73 -2.35 -36.05 49.94
C GLY A 73 -2.93 -35.77 48.56
N GLY A 74 -3.45 -36.80 47.88
CA GLY A 74 -4.41 -36.65 46.78
C GLY A 74 -3.84 -36.63 45.36
N GLY A 75 -3.54 -37.81 44.81
CA GLY A 75 -3.12 -37.99 43.43
C GLY A 75 -4.25 -37.79 42.40
N GLY A 76 -3.84 -37.43 41.18
CA GLY A 76 -4.66 -37.57 39.96
C GLY A 76 -4.86 -36.29 39.16
N PHE A 77 -5.29 -35.19 39.79
CA PHE A 77 -5.81 -34.03 39.04
C PHE A 77 -4.74 -33.07 38.51
N PHE A 78 -3.60 -32.91 39.19
CA PHE A 78 -2.58 -31.91 38.78
C PHE A 78 -1.76 -32.28 37.53
N LYS A 79 -1.63 -33.57 37.20
CA LYS A 79 -0.90 -34.00 35.99
C LYS A 79 -1.70 -33.80 34.70
N VAL A 80 -3.03 -33.89 34.78
CA VAL A 80 -3.93 -33.77 33.61
C VAL A 80 -4.04 -32.30 33.16
N VAL A 81 -4.07 -31.36 34.10
CA VAL A 81 -4.12 -29.92 33.79
C VAL A 81 -2.88 -29.46 33.02
N LYS A 82 -1.67 -29.88 33.40
CA LYS A 82 -0.41 -29.53 32.70
C LYS A 82 -0.35 -30.05 31.26
N MET A 83 -0.91 -31.23 30.98
CA MET A 83 -0.97 -31.80 29.62
C MET A 83 -1.99 -31.05 28.73
N ALA A 84 -3.14 -30.69 29.29
CA ALA A 84 -4.18 -29.96 28.55
C ALA A 84 -3.74 -28.54 28.14
N THR A 85 -2.99 -27.83 29.00
CA THR A 85 -2.44 -26.50 28.66
C THR A 85 -1.39 -26.58 27.55
N ALA A 86 -0.52 -27.59 27.59
CA ALA A 86 0.50 -27.80 26.55
C ALA A 86 -0.10 -28.20 25.19
N ALA A 87 -1.15 -29.03 25.18
CA ALA A 87 -1.85 -29.43 23.95
C ALA A 87 -2.67 -28.27 23.35
N ALA A 88 -3.42 -27.53 24.17
CA ALA A 88 -4.14 -26.34 23.72
C ALA A 88 -3.19 -25.26 23.18
N HIS A 89 -2.01 -25.11 23.79
CA HIS A 89 -0.96 -24.22 23.30
C HIS A 89 -0.41 -24.64 21.94
N LYS A 90 -0.09 -25.94 21.75
CA LYS A 90 0.39 -26.44 20.45
C LYS A 90 -0.64 -26.20 19.34
N VAL A 91 -1.93 -26.39 19.62
CA VAL A 91 -3.00 -26.12 18.64
C VAL A 91 -3.13 -24.62 18.35
N SER A 92 -3.03 -23.75 19.36
CA SER A 92 -3.07 -22.29 19.20
C SER A 92 -1.86 -21.74 18.42
N THR A 93 -0.66 -22.25 18.68
CA THR A 93 0.56 -21.90 17.93
C THR A 93 0.48 -22.38 16.48
N VAL A 94 -0.04 -23.59 16.24
CA VAL A 94 -0.22 -24.10 14.87
C VAL A 94 -1.25 -23.28 14.09
N ALA A 95 -2.39 -22.92 14.71
CA ALA A 95 -3.43 -22.13 14.04
C ALA A 95 -2.96 -20.71 13.69
N SER A 96 -2.24 -20.04 14.59
CA SER A 96 -1.66 -18.71 14.34
C SER A 96 -0.55 -18.73 13.29
N ASN A 97 0.29 -19.78 13.29
CA ASN A 97 1.35 -19.94 12.30
C ASN A 97 0.80 -20.22 10.88
N VAL A 98 -0.24 -21.06 10.75
CA VAL A 98 -0.88 -21.34 9.46
C VAL A 98 -1.50 -20.07 8.86
N HIS A 99 -2.13 -19.24 9.68
CA HIS A 99 -2.69 -17.96 9.23
C HIS A 99 -1.60 -16.96 8.81
N ALA A 100 -0.50 -16.87 9.58
CA ALA A 100 0.62 -15.98 9.25
C ALA A 100 1.34 -16.40 7.96
N MET A 101 1.61 -17.69 7.78
CA MET A 101 2.22 -18.23 6.55
C MET A 101 1.34 -18.02 5.32
N GLY A 102 0.01 -18.09 5.48
CA GLY A 102 -0.93 -17.79 4.40
C GLY A 102 -0.88 -16.33 3.95
N GLU A 103 -0.87 -15.39 4.91
CA GLU A 103 -0.79 -13.95 4.64
C GLU A 103 0.53 -13.57 3.95
N GLU A 104 1.65 -14.06 4.47
CA GLU A 104 2.99 -13.81 3.91
C GLU A 104 3.08 -14.33 2.47
N LYS A 105 2.59 -15.54 2.21
CA LYS A 105 2.57 -16.12 0.86
C LYS A 105 1.72 -15.31 -0.11
N VAL A 106 0.53 -14.87 0.31
CA VAL A 106 -0.34 -14.03 -0.53
C VAL A 106 0.34 -12.69 -0.83
N ARG A 107 1.01 -12.08 0.15
CA ARG A 107 1.75 -10.84 -0.05
C ARG A 107 2.94 -11.03 -1.00
N ALA A 108 3.72 -12.08 -0.83
CA ALA A 108 4.85 -12.40 -1.70
C ALA A 108 4.40 -12.60 -3.15
N LEU A 109 3.28 -13.32 -3.37
CA LEU A 109 2.70 -13.50 -4.69
C LEU A 109 2.18 -12.18 -5.28
N SER A 110 1.51 -11.34 -4.48
CA SER A 110 1.06 -10.02 -4.93
C SER A 110 2.24 -9.13 -5.30
N HIS A 111 3.31 -9.13 -4.48
CA HIS A 111 4.52 -8.35 -4.74
C HIS A 111 5.20 -8.83 -6.03
N GLN A 112 5.36 -10.13 -6.20
CA GLN A 112 5.91 -10.71 -7.43
C GLN A 112 5.08 -10.30 -8.66
N HIS A 113 3.75 -10.44 -8.61
CA HIS A 113 2.89 -10.05 -9.72
C HIS A 113 2.99 -8.54 -10.06
N ASN A 114 3.09 -7.70 -9.03
CA ASN A 114 3.25 -6.26 -9.22
C ASN A 114 4.63 -5.93 -9.83
N GLN A 115 5.69 -6.60 -9.38
CA GLN A 115 7.05 -6.47 -9.92
C GLN A 115 7.10 -6.90 -11.39
N GLU A 116 6.53 -8.05 -11.73
CA GLU A 116 6.44 -8.52 -13.12
C GLU A 116 5.68 -7.52 -14.02
N ARG A 117 4.61 -6.90 -13.49
CA ARG A 117 3.87 -5.86 -14.21
C ARG A 117 4.75 -4.63 -14.47
N PHE A 118 5.50 -4.18 -13.46
CA PHE A 118 6.42 -3.05 -13.59
C PHE A 118 7.50 -3.34 -14.63
N GLU A 119 8.20 -4.48 -14.51
CA GLU A 119 9.27 -4.87 -15.44
C GLU A 119 8.79 -5.02 -16.88
N LYS A 120 7.60 -5.60 -17.07
CA LYS A 120 6.99 -5.75 -18.40
C LYS A 120 6.60 -4.40 -19.01
N ASN A 121 6.12 -3.46 -18.21
CA ASN A 121 5.56 -2.22 -18.73
C ASN A 121 6.57 -1.07 -18.83
N PHE A 122 7.63 -1.09 -18.04
CA PHE A 122 8.64 -0.01 -17.94
C PHE A 122 10.07 -0.58 -17.89
N PRO A 123 10.49 -1.42 -18.85
CA PRO A 123 11.83 -2.02 -18.85
C PRO A 123 12.95 -0.99 -18.86
N GLU A 124 12.73 0.18 -19.47
CA GLU A 124 13.67 1.29 -19.50
C GLU A 124 13.94 1.88 -18.10
N LEU A 125 12.93 1.94 -17.23
CA LEU A 125 13.08 2.42 -15.86
C LEU A 125 13.84 1.40 -15.01
N VAL A 126 13.55 0.10 -15.19
CA VAL A 126 14.30 -0.98 -14.54
C VAL A 126 15.78 -0.93 -14.91
N GLN A 127 16.09 -0.77 -16.21
CA GLN A 127 17.48 -0.63 -16.67
C GLN A 127 18.16 0.62 -16.11
N ALA A 128 17.40 1.69 -15.87
CA ALA A 128 17.90 2.89 -15.23
C ALA A 128 18.07 2.76 -13.70
N GLY A 129 17.72 1.61 -13.10
CA GLY A 129 17.83 1.35 -11.67
C GLY A 129 16.60 1.76 -10.83
N ASP A 130 15.43 1.96 -11.45
CA ASP A 130 14.20 2.12 -10.68
C ASP A 130 13.80 0.81 -10.01
N THR A 131 13.34 0.91 -8.77
CA THR A 131 12.78 -0.20 -8.00
C THR A 131 11.34 0.10 -7.63
N LEU A 132 10.45 -0.87 -7.83
CA LEU A 132 9.06 -0.75 -7.41
C LEU A 132 8.98 -0.78 -5.88
N ILE A 133 8.33 0.22 -5.29
CA ILE A 133 8.04 0.28 -3.86
C ILE A 133 6.69 -0.35 -3.58
N THR A 134 5.66 0.05 -4.34
CA THR A 134 4.29 -0.43 -4.16
C THR A 134 3.43 -0.20 -5.40
N ASP A 135 2.31 -0.92 -5.48
CA ASP A 135 1.33 -0.87 -6.57
C ASP A 135 -0.08 -0.91 -5.99
N TYR A 136 -0.88 0.09 -6.37
CA TYR A 136 -2.28 0.22 -5.99
C TYR A 136 -3.17 0.24 -7.22
N SER A 137 -4.20 -0.62 -7.22
CA SER A 137 -5.29 -0.49 -8.19
C SER A 137 -6.06 0.79 -7.91
N CYS A 138 -6.27 1.60 -8.95
CA CYS A 138 -7.04 2.84 -8.85
C CYS A 138 -7.67 3.19 -10.21
N LYS A 139 -8.30 4.36 -10.27
CA LYS A 139 -8.74 4.97 -11.52
C LYS A 139 -8.08 6.34 -11.69
N ILE A 140 -7.71 6.68 -12.91
CA ILE A 140 -7.27 8.03 -13.28
C ILE A 140 -8.39 8.74 -14.05
N MET A 141 -8.55 10.04 -13.86
CA MET A 141 -9.35 10.87 -14.77
C MET A 141 -8.54 11.19 -16.03
N SER A 142 -9.07 10.85 -17.21
CA SER A 142 -8.50 11.21 -18.51
C SER A 142 -9.62 11.64 -19.45
N GLN A 143 -9.53 12.85 -20.00
CA GLN A 143 -10.58 13.45 -20.87
C GLN A 143 -12.00 13.39 -20.29
N GLY A 144 -12.14 13.54 -18.97
CA GLY A 144 -13.43 13.44 -18.29
C GLY A 144 -13.93 12.01 -18.03
N VAL A 145 -13.18 10.99 -18.45
CA VAL A 145 -13.53 9.57 -18.24
C VAL A 145 -12.64 8.95 -17.17
N LYS A 146 -13.22 8.07 -16.34
CA LYS A 146 -12.47 7.26 -15.37
C LYS A 146 -11.84 6.06 -16.07
N VAL A 147 -10.52 5.96 -16.07
CA VAL A 147 -9.79 4.82 -16.63
C VAL A 147 -9.20 3.98 -15.50
N SER A 148 -9.59 2.72 -15.42
CA SER A 148 -9.04 1.77 -14.44
C SER A 148 -7.61 1.37 -14.79
N GLY A 149 -6.78 1.25 -13.77
CA GLY A 149 -5.39 0.83 -13.91
C GLY A 149 -4.70 0.73 -12.55
N ASN A 150 -3.38 0.84 -12.58
CA ASN A 150 -2.54 0.70 -11.40
C ASN A 150 -1.62 1.91 -11.28
N LEU A 151 -1.64 2.53 -10.10
CA LEU A 151 -0.66 3.51 -9.69
C LEU A 151 0.53 2.77 -9.09
N GLN A 152 1.70 2.90 -9.72
CA GLN A 152 2.94 2.29 -9.25
C GLN A 152 3.87 3.38 -8.74
N ILE A 153 4.45 3.16 -7.57
CA ILE A 153 5.37 4.10 -6.93
C ILE A 153 6.75 3.45 -6.97
N THR A 154 7.73 4.12 -7.57
CA THR A 154 9.14 3.70 -7.55
C THR A 154 9.95 4.61 -6.64
N ASN A 155 11.25 4.35 -6.54
CA ASN A 155 12.20 5.24 -5.86
C ASN A 155 12.40 6.61 -6.56
N ARG A 156 11.98 6.79 -7.82
CA ARG A 156 12.21 8.06 -8.57
C ARG A 156 10.98 8.58 -9.34
N HIS A 157 9.97 7.76 -9.54
CA HIS A 157 8.83 8.08 -10.39
C HIS A 157 7.51 7.66 -9.76
N LEU A 158 6.46 8.40 -10.10
CA LEU A 158 5.07 7.97 -9.99
C LEU A 158 4.59 7.52 -11.37
N LEU A 159 4.09 6.30 -11.48
CA LEU A 159 3.67 5.71 -12.74
C LEU A 159 2.18 5.40 -12.70
N PHE A 160 1.52 5.52 -13.84
CA PHE A 160 0.19 4.95 -14.04
C PHE A 160 0.19 4.01 -15.23
N VAL A 161 -0.35 2.81 -15.04
CA VAL A 161 -0.43 1.80 -16.10
C VAL A 161 -1.84 1.23 -16.21
N SER A 162 -2.34 1.18 -17.43
CA SER A 162 -3.52 0.43 -17.83
C SER A 162 -3.30 -0.21 -19.19
N ASP A 163 -4.33 -0.84 -19.74
CA ASP A 163 -4.31 -1.36 -21.10
C ASP A 163 -4.13 -0.24 -22.13
N ALA A 164 -4.73 0.93 -21.88
CA ALA A 164 -4.73 2.06 -22.81
C ALA A 164 -3.68 3.14 -22.50
N ILE A 165 -3.29 3.29 -21.23
CA ILE A 165 -2.46 4.40 -20.76
C ILE A 165 -1.18 3.87 -20.12
N LYS A 166 -0.06 4.51 -20.46
CA LYS A 166 1.18 4.45 -19.68
C LYS A 166 1.62 5.88 -19.45
N ASP A 167 1.76 6.25 -18.19
CA ASP A 167 2.27 7.56 -17.82
C ASP A 167 3.37 7.44 -16.79
N VAL A 168 4.34 8.34 -16.90
CA VAL A 168 5.57 8.37 -16.10
C VAL A 168 5.75 9.79 -15.63
N ILE A 169 5.66 10.01 -14.31
CA ILE A 169 5.78 11.32 -13.69
C ILE A 169 7.03 11.29 -12.79
N PRO A 170 8.14 11.91 -13.20
CA PRO A 170 9.31 12.03 -12.35
C PRO A 170 8.97 12.78 -11.05
N PHE A 171 9.49 12.31 -9.93
CA PHE A 171 9.31 12.98 -8.63
C PHE A 171 9.83 14.42 -8.62
N ALA A 172 10.85 14.72 -9.43
CA ALA A 172 11.35 16.08 -9.63
C ALA A 172 10.38 17.02 -10.36
N GLU A 173 9.36 16.48 -11.04
CA GLU A 173 8.32 17.26 -11.70
C GLU A 173 7.07 17.43 -10.84
N ILE A 174 6.92 16.65 -9.76
CA ILE A 174 5.80 16.78 -8.83
C ILE A 174 6.05 18.00 -7.95
N ALA A 175 5.23 19.04 -8.10
CA ALA A 175 5.30 20.23 -7.26
C ALA A 175 4.54 20.04 -5.95
N SER A 176 3.43 19.31 -5.98
CA SER A 176 2.55 19.13 -4.82
C SER A 176 1.65 17.91 -4.96
N ILE A 177 1.39 17.25 -3.84
CA ILE A 177 0.48 16.11 -3.72
C ILE A 177 -0.61 16.52 -2.74
N GLN A 178 -1.85 16.54 -3.20
CA GLN A 178 -3.00 16.94 -2.40
C GLN A 178 -3.91 15.75 -2.18
N ARG A 179 -4.35 15.57 -0.94
CA ARG A 179 -5.50 14.73 -0.63
C ARG A 179 -6.76 15.53 -0.96
N SER A 180 -7.73 14.89 -1.60
CA SER A 180 -8.91 15.53 -2.15
C SER A 180 -10.14 14.65 -2.00
N VAL A 181 -11.31 15.24 -2.26
CA VAL A 181 -12.61 14.57 -2.28
C VAL A 181 -13.18 14.62 -3.69
N ALA A 182 -13.69 13.49 -4.18
CA ALA A 182 -14.42 13.36 -5.43
C ALA A 182 -15.93 13.33 -5.17
N LEU A 183 -16.60 14.44 -5.46
CA LEU A 183 -18.06 14.54 -5.34
C LEU A 183 -18.73 13.93 -6.57
N GLU A 184 -19.76 13.11 -6.32
CA GLU A 184 -20.61 12.59 -7.37
C GLU A 184 -21.39 13.72 -8.05
N THR A 185 -21.55 13.60 -9.36
CA THR A 185 -22.35 14.54 -10.15
C THR A 185 -23.66 13.89 -10.55
N ILE A 186 -24.65 14.73 -10.86
CA ILE A 186 -25.91 14.30 -11.47
C ILE A 186 -25.59 13.49 -12.76
N ASP A 187 -26.42 12.49 -13.05
CA ASP A 187 -26.31 11.63 -14.24
C ASP A 187 -25.01 10.81 -14.37
N ASN A 188 -24.29 10.56 -13.27
CA ASN A 188 -23.02 9.81 -13.27
C ASN A 188 -21.94 10.42 -14.17
N GLY A 189 -21.96 11.74 -14.36
CA GLY A 189 -20.90 12.48 -15.04
C GLY A 189 -19.51 12.41 -14.38
N PRO A 190 -18.52 13.12 -14.95
CA PRO A 190 -17.19 13.23 -14.36
C PRO A 190 -17.27 13.83 -12.94
N PRO A 191 -16.64 13.23 -11.92
CA PRO A 191 -16.75 13.71 -10.54
C PRO A 191 -16.15 15.10 -10.40
N TYR A 192 -16.76 15.92 -9.54
CA TYR A 192 -16.20 17.20 -9.14
C TYR A 192 -15.17 16.98 -8.03
N ILE A 193 -13.89 17.25 -8.31
CA ILE A 193 -12.80 17.00 -7.37
C ILE A 193 -12.34 18.31 -6.76
N MET A 194 -12.29 18.35 -5.44
CA MET A 194 -11.86 19.52 -4.68
C MET A 194 -10.91 19.15 -3.52
N PRO A 195 -10.07 20.08 -3.05
CA PRO A 195 -9.29 19.89 -1.82
C PRO A 195 -10.19 19.53 -0.64
N VAL A 196 -9.65 18.83 0.36
CA VAL A 196 -10.40 18.46 1.57
C VAL A 196 -10.97 19.71 2.24
N PRO A 197 -12.30 19.87 2.32
CA PRO A 197 -12.92 21.14 2.75
C PRO A 197 -12.87 21.35 4.26
N ALA A 198 -12.70 20.28 5.05
CA ALA A 198 -12.58 20.37 6.51
C ALA A 198 -11.77 19.18 7.08
N PRO A 199 -11.11 19.33 8.25
CA PRO A 199 -10.22 18.30 8.80
C PRO A 199 -10.88 16.93 9.10
N HIS A 200 -12.20 16.89 9.26
CA HIS A 200 -12.96 15.67 9.56
C HIS A 200 -13.47 14.97 8.29
N VAL A 201 -13.25 15.54 7.11
CA VAL A 201 -13.63 14.92 5.85
C VAL A 201 -12.56 13.94 5.42
N ILE A 202 -12.98 12.70 5.14
CA ILE A 202 -12.06 11.64 4.76
C ILE A 202 -11.79 11.76 3.25
N PRO A 203 -10.52 11.93 2.83
CA PRO A 203 -10.20 11.98 1.41
C PRO A 203 -10.44 10.63 0.72
N ASP A 204 -10.81 10.69 -0.55
CA ASP A 204 -11.05 9.53 -1.42
C ASP A 204 -10.37 9.66 -2.79
N CYS A 205 -9.65 10.77 -3.01
CA CYS A 205 -8.92 11.09 -4.22
C CYS A 205 -7.55 11.70 -3.90
N LEU A 206 -6.58 11.47 -4.78
CA LEU A 206 -5.29 12.18 -4.80
C LEU A 206 -5.19 13.06 -6.04
N GLN A 207 -4.73 14.30 -5.86
CA GLN A 207 -4.38 15.20 -6.96
C GLN A 207 -2.87 15.46 -6.96
N ILE A 208 -2.22 15.19 -8.09
CA ILE A 208 -0.78 15.41 -8.28
C ILE A 208 -0.61 16.63 -9.18
N PHE A 209 -0.08 17.71 -8.61
CA PHE A 209 0.24 18.94 -9.33
C PHE A 209 1.69 18.91 -9.74
N THR A 210 1.93 19.14 -11.03
CA THR A 210 3.29 19.15 -11.61
C THR A 210 3.77 20.57 -11.87
N THR A 211 5.09 20.74 -12.01
CA THR A 211 5.72 22.01 -12.40
C THR A 211 5.34 22.46 -13.81
N THR A 212 4.84 21.54 -14.66
CA THR A 212 4.36 21.81 -16.03
C THR A 212 2.87 22.17 -16.11
N GLN A 213 2.29 22.61 -14.99
CA GLN A 213 0.89 23.00 -14.87
C GLN A 213 -0.13 21.90 -15.17
N LYS A 214 0.25 20.62 -15.08
CA LYS A 214 -0.68 19.48 -15.19
C LYS A 214 -1.17 19.03 -13.83
N VAL A 215 -2.43 18.56 -13.78
CA VAL A 215 -3.04 17.90 -12.63
C VAL A 215 -3.46 16.48 -13.01
N TYR A 216 -2.88 15.49 -12.31
CA TYR A 216 -3.34 14.11 -12.35
C TYR A 216 -4.31 13.86 -11.21
N GLN A 217 -5.42 13.19 -11.49
CA GLN A 217 -6.46 12.93 -10.50
C GLN A 217 -6.70 11.43 -10.40
N PHE A 218 -6.32 10.85 -9.26
CA PHE A 218 -6.44 9.44 -8.97
C PHE A 218 -7.53 9.21 -7.93
N LEU A 219 -8.40 8.23 -8.16
CA LEU A 219 -9.58 7.94 -7.33
C LEU A 219 -9.81 6.44 -7.24
N ALA A 220 -10.76 6.04 -6.38
CA ALA A 220 -11.18 4.65 -6.21
C ALA A 220 -10.01 3.69 -5.95
N PHE A 221 -9.17 4.04 -4.98
CA PHE A 221 -8.05 3.20 -4.54
C PHE A 221 -8.57 1.91 -3.91
N GLU A 222 -8.17 0.78 -4.47
CA GLU A 222 -8.48 -0.55 -3.96
C GLU A 222 -7.25 -1.17 -3.34
N SER A 223 -7.46 -1.94 -2.27
CA SER A 223 -6.41 -2.82 -1.75
C SER A 223 -6.23 -3.96 -2.75
N THR A 224 -5.04 -4.14 -3.32
CA THR A 224 -4.67 -5.32 -4.12
C THR A 224 -4.83 -6.62 -3.32
N ILE A 225 -4.74 -6.55 -1.99
CA ILE A 225 -4.98 -7.66 -1.05
C ILE A 225 -6.49 -7.85 -0.75
N GLY A 226 -7.35 -6.87 -1.11
CA GLY A 226 -8.73 -6.75 -0.65
C GLY A 226 -9.72 -7.79 -1.19
N LYS A 227 -9.45 -8.45 -2.32
CA LYS A 227 -10.39 -9.45 -2.88
C LYS A 227 -10.22 -10.85 -2.29
N ALA A 228 -9.09 -11.13 -1.62
CA ALA A 228 -8.85 -12.38 -0.90
C ALA A 228 -8.61 -12.18 0.63
N GLY A 229 -8.50 -10.93 1.09
CA GLY A 229 -7.83 -10.60 2.36
C GLY A 229 -8.56 -9.61 3.27
N ALA A 230 -9.89 -9.54 3.22
CA ALA A 230 -10.65 -8.85 4.29
C ALA A 230 -10.38 -9.45 5.69
N VAL A 231 -9.90 -10.71 5.76
CA VAL A 231 -9.44 -11.39 6.98
C VAL A 231 -7.92 -11.20 7.22
N LEU A 232 -7.15 -10.80 6.20
CA LEU A 232 -5.68 -10.83 6.18
C LEU A 232 -5.01 -9.46 6.37
N THR A 233 -5.80 -8.39 6.59
CA THR A 233 -5.31 -6.99 6.61
C THR A 233 -5.46 -6.29 7.97
N SER A 234 -5.76 -7.02 9.04
CA SER A 234 -5.91 -6.43 10.39
C SER A 234 -4.62 -5.82 10.95
N THR A 235 -3.45 -6.17 10.38
CA THR A 235 -2.14 -5.70 10.85
C THR A 235 -1.80 -4.26 10.42
N ILE A 236 -2.27 -3.83 9.25
CA ILE A 236 -1.89 -2.53 8.65
C ILE A 236 -3.08 -1.58 8.73
N LYS A 237 -2.88 -0.41 9.33
CA LYS A 237 -3.96 0.57 9.54
C LYS A 237 -4.24 1.40 8.27
N GLY A 238 -5.43 2.00 8.23
CA GLY A 238 -5.79 3.00 7.22
C GLY A 238 -6.43 2.46 5.94
N LYS A 239 -7.05 3.36 5.17
CA LYS A 239 -7.65 3.01 3.87
C LYS A 239 -6.55 2.83 2.81
N PRO A 240 -6.82 2.15 1.68
CA PRO A 240 -5.86 2.03 0.58
C PRO A 240 -5.29 3.38 0.11
N ILE A 241 -6.10 4.43 0.05
CA ILE A 241 -5.64 5.77 -0.31
C ILE A 241 -4.67 6.36 0.71
N ASP A 242 -4.91 6.19 2.01
CA ASP A 242 -4.03 6.71 3.07
C ASP A 242 -2.66 6.04 3.00
N ARG A 243 -2.66 4.72 2.80
CA ARG A 243 -1.44 3.91 2.64
C ARG A 243 -0.69 4.28 1.37
N CYS A 244 -1.40 4.49 0.27
CA CYS A 244 -0.81 4.96 -0.99
C CYS A 244 -0.20 6.35 -0.84
N TYR A 245 -0.90 7.28 -0.19
CA TYR A 245 -0.40 8.63 0.08
C TYR A 245 0.85 8.59 0.98
N ASN A 246 0.84 7.76 2.02
CA ASN A 246 1.98 7.57 2.91
C ASN A 246 3.23 7.09 2.13
N PHE A 247 3.12 6.00 1.35
CA PHE A 247 4.23 5.55 0.51
C PHE A 247 4.70 6.62 -0.48
N LEU A 248 3.75 7.33 -1.09
CA LEU A 248 4.06 8.35 -2.09
C LEU A 248 4.79 9.54 -1.48
N ASP A 249 4.35 10.06 -0.33
CA ASP A 249 5.01 11.17 0.37
C ASP A 249 6.43 10.80 0.80
N HIS A 250 6.62 9.61 1.38
CA HIS A 250 7.94 9.09 1.75
C HIS A 250 8.87 8.94 0.53
N ALA A 251 8.40 8.28 -0.53
CA ALA A 251 9.19 8.07 -1.74
C ALA A 251 9.55 9.40 -2.43
N TRP A 252 8.58 10.31 -2.52
CA TRP A 252 8.78 11.63 -3.13
C TRP A 252 9.82 12.45 -2.37
N ARG A 253 9.70 12.54 -1.03
CA ARG A 253 10.65 13.30 -0.19
C ARG A 253 12.02 12.65 -0.08
N ALA A 254 12.10 11.33 -0.18
CA ALA A 254 13.39 10.63 -0.24
C ALA A 254 14.14 10.94 -1.53
N ALA A 255 13.41 11.19 -2.63
CA ALA A 255 14.01 11.45 -3.95
C ALA A 255 14.37 12.92 -4.18
N VAL A 256 13.58 13.87 -3.66
CA VAL A 256 13.75 15.31 -3.94
C VAL A 256 13.46 16.18 -2.71
N PRO A 257 14.04 17.39 -2.61
CA PRO A 257 13.66 18.35 -1.59
C PRO A 257 12.20 18.81 -1.79
N VAL A 258 11.41 18.79 -0.72
CA VAL A 258 10.02 19.25 -0.75
C VAL A 258 9.83 20.30 0.36
N PRO A 259 9.39 21.53 0.03
CA PRO A 259 8.95 22.02 -1.29
C PRO A 259 10.06 22.10 -2.34
N LEU A 260 9.69 22.02 -3.63
CA LEU A 260 10.66 22.08 -4.73
C LEU A 260 11.26 23.50 -4.84
N PRO A 261 12.61 23.64 -4.91
CA PRO A 261 13.25 24.93 -5.10
C PRO A 261 12.80 25.63 -6.39
N GLY A 262 12.51 26.93 -6.32
CA GLY A 262 12.14 27.74 -7.48
C GLY A 262 10.67 27.65 -7.92
N VAL A 263 9.86 26.79 -7.30
CA VAL A 263 8.42 26.74 -7.56
C VAL A 263 7.70 27.84 -6.78
N GLN A 264 6.91 28.66 -7.48
CA GLN A 264 6.04 29.67 -6.87
C GLN A 264 4.71 29.02 -6.47
N TYR A 265 4.57 28.69 -5.20
CA TYR A 265 3.36 28.09 -4.65
C TYR A 265 2.25 29.14 -4.46
N ALA A 266 0.99 28.70 -4.57
CA ALA A 266 -0.16 29.52 -4.25
C ALA A 266 -0.13 29.96 -2.78
N GLN A 267 -0.45 31.23 -2.54
CA GLN A 267 -0.69 31.76 -1.19
C GLN A 267 -2.19 31.77 -0.95
N TYR A 268 -2.62 31.17 0.16
CA TYR A 268 -4.01 31.13 0.60
C TYR A 268 -4.23 32.12 1.76
#